data_AF-A0A7J7RKM9-F1
#
_entry.id   AF-A0A7J7RKM9-F1
#
_cell.length_a   1.000
_cell.length_b   1.000
_cell.length_c   1.000
_cell.angle_alpha   90.00
_cell.angle_beta   90.00
_cell.angle_gamma   90.00
#
_symmetry.space_group_name_H-M   'P 1'
#
loop_
_entity.id
_entity.type
_entity.pdbx_description
1 polymer ?
#
loop_
_entity_poly.entity_id
_entity_poly.type
_entity_poly.pdbx_seq_one_letter_code
_entity_poly.pdbx_strand_id
1 'polypeptide(L)'
;MLGTEEFLSKSNDRKLLFHNNITLAWTYITHTHAQVVIFVKSVQRCIALAQLLVEQNFPAIAIHRGMPQEERLSRYQQFKDFQRRILVATNLFGRGMDIERVNIAFNYDMPEDSDTYLHRVARAGRFGTKGLAITFVSDENDAKILNDVQDRFEVNISELPDEIDISSYIEQTR
;
A
#
# COMPACT_ATOMS: atom_id res chain seq x y z
N MET A 1 9.70 -12.43 -6.42
CA MET A 1 8.59 -12.66 -5.43
C MET A 1 7.43 -13.31 -6.17
N LEU A 2 7.14 -14.61 -5.96
CA LEU A 2 6.10 -15.30 -6.74
C LEU A 2 4.70 -14.75 -6.41
N GLY A 3 4.07 -14.06 -7.37
CA GLY A 3 2.64 -13.75 -7.36
C GLY A 3 2.22 -12.30 -7.04
N THR A 4 3.14 -11.35 -6.84
CA THR A 4 2.78 -9.92 -6.72
C THR A 4 3.23 -9.18 -7.97
N GLU A 5 2.31 -8.46 -8.61
CA GLU A 5 2.64 -7.50 -9.66
C GLU A 5 3.03 -6.16 -9.04
N GLU A 6 4.09 -5.57 -9.55
CA GLU A 6 4.70 -4.36 -8.98
C GLU A 6 4.79 -3.27 -10.04
N PHE A 7 4.32 -2.07 -9.68
CA PHE A 7 4.39 -0.89 -10.54
C PHE A 7 4.92 0.32 -9.79
N LEU A 8 5.49 1.26 -10.53
CA LEU A 8 5.87 2.57 -10.01
C LEU A 8 4.99 3.68 -10.63
N SER A 9 4.73 4.74 -9.88
CA SER A 9 4.11 5.96 -10.41
C SER A 9 4.99 7.17 -10.07
N LYS A 10 5.38 7.93 -11.09
CA LYS A 10 6.24 9.11 -10.95
C LYS A 10 5.43 10.38 -11.15
N SER A 11 5.60 11.34 -10.25
CA SER A 11 5.26 12.73 -10.50
C SER A 11 5.86 13.63 -9.42
N ASN A 12 6.23 14.84 -9.83
CA ASN A 12 6.78 15.85 -8.94
C ASN A 12 5.70 16.49 -8.04
N ASP A 13 4.42 16.23 -8.29
CA ASP A 13 3.30 16.66 -7.47
C ASP A 13 2.65 15.47 -6.76
N ARG A 14 2.94 15.35 -5.46
CA ARG A 14 2.41 14.29 -4.59
C ARG A 14 0.90 14.35 -4.40
N LYS A 15 0.24 15.50 -4.59
CA LYS A 15 -1.23 15.62 -4.56
C LYS A 15 -1.83 15.08 -5.86
N LEU A 16 -1.24 15.40 -7.01
CA LEU A 16 -1.65 14.82 -8.30
C LEU A 16 -1.40 13.31 -8.34
N LEU A 17 -0.24 12.85 -7.86
CA LEU A 17 0.04 11.41 -7.68
C LEU A 17 -1.04 10.75 -6.85
N PHE A 18 -1.42 11.38 -5.74
CA PHE A 18 -2.46 10.85 -4.88
C PHE A 18 -3.80 10.79 -5.59
N HIS A 19 -4.26 11.90 -6.17
CA HIS A 19 -5.61 12.02 -6.73
C HIS A 19 -5.82 11.05 -7.92
N ASN A 20 -4.85 10.98 -8.84
CA ASN A 20 -4.96 10.14 -10.03
C ASN A 20 -4.90 8.64 -9.66
N ASN A 21 -3.95 8.25 -8.79
CA ASN A 21 -3.76 6.84 -8.45
C ASN A 21 -4.78 6.33 -7.42
N ILE A 22 -5.30 7.17 -6.52
CA ILE A 22 -6.39 6.77 -5.61
C ILE A 22 -7.69 6.60 -6.35
N THR A 23 -8.00 7.42 -7.36
CA THR A 23 -9.23 7.24 -8.14
C THR A 23 -9.19 5.91 -8.89
N LEU A 24 -8.03 5.57 -9.47
CA LEU A 24 -7.78 4.25 -10.06
C LEU A 24 -7.95 3.16 -8.99
N ALA A 25 -7.17 3.22 -7.90
CA ALA A 25 -7.26 2.27 -6.80
C ALA A 25 -8.69 2.11 -6.26
N TRP A 26 -9.43 3.20 -6.14
CA TRP A 26 -10.81 3.21 -5.65
C TRP A 26 -11.79 2.57 -6.60
N THR A 27 -11.66 2.86 -7.90
CA THR A 27 -12.43 2.15 -8.94
C THR A 27 -12.18 0.65 -8.80
N TYR A 28 -10.95 0.22 -8.55
CA TYR A 28 -10.64 -1.19 -8.34
C TYR A 28 -11.16 -1.75 -7.00
N ILE A 29 -11.06 -1.01 -5.89
CA ILE A 29 -11.55 -1.41 -4.55
C ILE A 29 -13.07 -1.51 -4.50
N THR A 30 -13.78 -0.65 -5.23
CA THR A 30 -15.25 -0.64 -5.24
C THR A 30 -15.84 -1.80 -6.02
N HIS A 31 -15.18 -2.20 -7.10
CA HIS A 31 -15.63 -3.32 -7.96
C HIS A 31 -15.16 -4.69 -7.45
N THR A 32 -14.37 -4.74 -6.38
CA THR A 32 -13.80 -5.98 -5.84
C THR A 32 -13.99 -6.09 -4.31
N HIS A 33 -13.83 -7.27 -3.73
CA HIS A 33 -13.76 -7.46 -2.27
C HIS A 33 -12.32 -7.25 -1.75
N ALA A 34 -11.62 -6.25 -2.28
CA ALA A 34 -10.22 -6.00 -1.98
C ALA A 34 -10.02 -5.09 -0.75
N GLN A 35 -8.97 -5.37 0.01
CA GLN A 35 -8.45 -4.46 1.05
C GLN A 35 -7.11 -3.88 0.62
N VAL A 36 -6.87 -2.65 1.08
CA VAL A 36 -5.68 -1.87 0.70
C VAL A 36 -4.92 -1.42 1.92
N VAL A 37 -3.59 -1.52 1.84
CA VAL A 37 -2.69 -0.89 2.81
C VAL A 37 -1.91 0.21 2.13
N ILE A 38 -1.85 1.38 2.76
CA ILE A 38 -1.08 2.53 2.29
C ILE A 38 -0.01 2.85 3.33
N PHE A 39 1.26 2.70 2.94
CA PHE A 39 2.41 2.97 3.78
C PHE A 39 2.89 4.41 3.62
N VAL A 40 3.08 5.09 4.76
CA VAL A 40 3.58 6.46 4.85
C VAL A 40 4.76 6.57 5.82
N LYS A 41 5.59 7.60 5.66
CA LYS A 41 6.85 7.74 6.43
C LYS A 41 6.68 8.33 7.84
N SER A 42 5.56 8.99 8.13
CA SER A 42 5.40 9.69 9.42
C SER A 42 3.99 9.58 10.01
N VAL A 43 3.90 9.74 11.33
CA VAL A 43 2.64 9.74 12.08
C VAL A 43 1.71 10.85 11.59
N GLN A 44 2.22 12.06 11.42
CA GLN A 44 1.43 13.20 10.92
C GLN A 44 0.82 12.90 9.55
N ARG A 45 1.62 12.33 8.63
CA ARG A 45 1.12 11.95 7.29
C ARG A 45 0.09 10.84 7.36
N CYS A 46 0.26 9.87 8.27
CA CYS A 46 -0.70 8.79 8.46
C CYS A 46 -2.07 9.32 8.88
N ILE A 47 -2.10 10.22 9.87
CA ILE A 47 -3.33 10.85 10.36
C ILE A 47 -3.96 11.71 9.25
N ALA A 48 -3.18 12.60 8.64
CA ALA A 48 -3.67 13.53 7.62
C ALA A 48 -4.23 12.78 6.40
N LEU A 49 -3.54 11.72 5.97
CA LEU A 49 -3.98 10.93 4.82
C LEU A 49 -5.25 10.12 5.13
N ALA A 50 -5.31 9.47 6.29
CA ALA A 50 -6.51 8.74 6.68
C ALA A 50 -7.72 9.67 6.83
N GLN A 51 -7.52 10.87 7.40
CA GLN A 51 -8.57 11.88 7.51
C GLN A 51 -9.05 12.32 6.13
N LEU A 52 -8.12 12.67 5.22
CA LEU A 52 -8.46 13.06 3.85
C LEU A 52 -9.26 11.96 3.14
N LEU A 53 -8.86 10.70 3.29
CA LEU A 53 -9.58 9.56 2.72
C LEU A 53 -11.02 9.49 3.23
N VAL A 54 -11.22 9.61 4.55
CA VAL A 54 -12.55 9.61 5.17
C VAL A 54 -13.40 10.79 4.70
N GLU A 55 -12.82 11.99 4.59
CA GLU A 55 -13.48 13.19 4.06
C GLU A 55 -13.93 13.01 2.59
N GLN A 56 -13.20 12.20 1.82
CA GLN A 56 -13.56 11.82 0.45
C GLN A 56 -14.47 10.58 0.38
N ASN A 57 -15.08 10.17 1.50
CA ASN A 57 -15.96 9.00 1.62
C ASN A 57 -15.27 7.64 1.40
N PHE A 58 -13.95 7.58 1.52
CA PHE A 58 -13.22 6.33 1.51
C PHE A 58 -13.10 5.78 2.95
N PRO A 59 -13.62 4.58 3.25
CA PRO A 59 -13.62 4.03 4.60
C PRO A 59 -12.20 3.57 4.99
N ALA A 60 -11.43 4.51 5.52
CA ALA A 60 -10.05 4.33 5.94
C ALA A 60 -9.90 4.27 7.46
N ILE A 61 -8.85 3.60 7.92
CA ILE A 61 -8.39 3.56 9.31
C ILE A 61 -6.88 3.82 9.37
N ALA A 62 -6.44 4.61 10.34
CA ALA A 62 -5.02 4.87 10.57
C ALA A 62 -4.47 3.96 11.67
N ILE A 63 -3.28 3.41 11.46
CA ILE A 63 -2.45 2.78 12.49
C ILE A 63 -1.02 3.30 12.39
N HIS A 64 -0.48 3.87 13.46
CA HIS A 64 0.84 4.48 13.42
C HIS A 64 1.68 4.19 14.65
N ARG A 65 3.00 4.37 14.53
CA ARG A 65 3.98 4.05 15.58
C ARG A 65 3.81 4.77 16.92
N GLY A 66 3.03 5.85 16.97
CA GLY A 66 2.69 6.59 18.21
C GLY A 66 1.47 6.07 18.98
N MET A 67 0.78 5.03 18.49
CA MET A 67 -0.39 4.45 19.19
C MET A 67 0.04 3.40 20.24
N PRO A 68 -0.66 3.31 21.38
CA PRO A 68 -0.54 2.17 22.29
C PRO A 68 -0.77 0.84 21.57
N GLN A 69 -0.10 -0.22 22.01
CA GLN A 69 -0.20 -1.53 21.36
C GLN A 69 -1.63 -2.08 21.32
N GLU A 70 -2.37 -1.93 22.42
CA GLU A 70 -3.77 -2.35 22.50
C GLU A 70 -4.65 -1.65 21.45
N GLU A 71 -4.48 -0.33 21.29
CA GLU A 71 -5.21 0.44 20.28
C GLU A 71 -4.83 0.01 18.86
N ARG A 72 -3.54 -0.24 18.61
CA ARG A 72 -3.08 -0.76 17.31
C ARG A 72 -3.75 -2.08 16.97
N LEU A 73 -3.82 -3.01 17.92
CA LEU A 73 -4.47 -4.31 17.74
C LEU A 73 -5.98 -4.18 17.54
N SER A 74 -6.66 -3.33 18.31
CA SER A 74 -8.10 -3.07 18.17
C SER A 74 -8.45 -2.50 16.80
N ARG A 75 -7.71 -1.50 16.32
CA ARG A 75 -7.91 -0.91 14.98
C ARG A 75 -7.60 -1.90 13.88
N TYR A 76 -6.55 -2.70 14.06
CA TYR A 76 -6.19 -3.74 13.10
C TYR A 76 -7.28 -4.81 13.02
N GLN A 77 -7.92 -5.18 14.14
CA GLN A 77 -9.06 -6.10 14.14
C GLN A 77 -10.26 -5.52 13.35
N GLN A 78 -10.58 -4.24 13.53
CA GLN A 78 -11.65 -3.58 12.73
C GLN A 78 -11.35 -3.63 11.23
N PHE A 79 -10.09 -3.47 10.84
CA PHE A 79 -9.66 -3.64 9.45
C PHE A 79 -9.84 -5.10 9.00
N LYS A 80 -9.38 -6.09 9.78
CA LYS A 80 -9.56 -7.52 9.45
C LYS A 80 -11.03 -7.93 9.31
N ASP A 81 -11.91 -7.34 10.12
CA ASP A 81 -13.35 -7.58 10.10
C ASP A 81 -14.07 -6.85 8.95
N PHE A 82 -13.33 -6.30 7.98
CA PHE A 82 -13.85 -5.56 6.83
C PHE A 82 -14.69 -4.32 7.18
N GLN A 83 -14.64 -3.82 8.42
CA GLN A 83 -15.33 -2.58 8.81
C GLN A 83 -14.74 -1.37 8.08
N ARG A 84 -13.46 -1.45 7.70
CA ARG A 84 -12.74 -0.45 6.90
C ARG A 84 -11.95 -1.18 5.81
N ARG A 85 -11.98 -0.64 4.59
CA ARG A 85 -11.32 -1.26 3.43
C ARG A 85 -9.90 -0.76 3.20
N ILE A 86 -9.55 0.40 3.77
CA ILE A 86 -8.24 1.02 3.60
C ILE A 86 -7.56 1.16 4.96
N LEU A 87 -6.35 0.64 5.08
CA LEU A 87 -5.47 0.84 6.23
C LEU A 87 -4.34 1.78 5.83
N VAL A 88 -4.25 2.94 6.48
CA VAL A 88 -3.08 3.83 6.37
C VAL A 88 -2.14 3.52 7.53
N ALA A 89 -0.88 3.21 7.21
CA ALA A 89 0.09 2.66 8.14
C ALA A 89 1.44 3.36 8.04
N THR A 90 2.12 3.54 9.19
CA THR A 90 3.59 3.74 9.16
C THR A 90 4.30 2.39 9.06
N ASN A 91 5.64 2.35 9.14
CA ASN A 91 6.36 1.10 9.41
C ASN A 91 5.91 0.55 10.78
N LEU A 92 5.33 -0.66 10.78
CA LEU A 92 4.81 -1.34 11.99
C LEU A 92 5.61 -2.62 12.30
N PHE A 93 6.54 -3.00 11.42
CA PHE A 93 7.45 -4.13 11.56
C PHE A 93 8.23 -4.08 12.88
N GLY A 94 8.39 -5.23 13.53
CA GLY A 94 9.15 -5.39 14.77
C GLY A 94 8.47 -4.91 16.05
N ARG A 95 7.23 -4.40 16.01
CA ARG A 95 6.51 -3.87 17.20
C ARG A 95 5.29 -4.70 17.61
N GLY A 96 5.34 -6.01 17.40
CA GLY A 96 4.32 -6.96 17.83
C GLY A 96 2.99 -6.86 17.07
N MET A 97 2.99 -6.27 15.89
CA MET A 97 1.82 -6.22 15.03
C MET A 97 2.23 -6.59 13.62
N ASP A 98 1.70 -7.71 13.15
CA ASP A 98 1.95 -8.21 11.82
C ASP A 98 0.69 -8.04 10.96
N ILE A 99 0.79 -7.23 9.91
CA ILE A 99 -0.31 -7.09 8.95
C ILE A 99 -0.30 -8.35 8.08
N GLU A 100 -1.42 -9.08 8.09
CA GLU A 100 -1.68 -10.23 7.23
C GLU A 100 -1.80 -9.76 5.79
N ARG A 101 -1.74 -10.71 4.85
CA ARG A 101 -1.76 -10.43 3.42
C ARG A 101 -3.02 -9.67 3.00
N VAL A 102 -2.83 -8.58 2.26
CA VAL A 102 -3.88 -7.75 1.62
C VAL A 102 -3.80 -7.86 0.10
N ASN A 103 -4.80 -7.35 -0.62
CA ASN A 103 -4.81 -7.43 -2.09
C ASN A 103 -3.83 -6.42 -2.69
N ILE A 104 -3.84 -5.19 -2.17
CA ILE A 104 -3.08 -4.07 -2.73
C ILE A 104 -2.26 -3.36 -1.66
N ALA A 105 -0.98 -3.12 -1.94
CA ALA A 105 -0.09 -2.32 -1.11
C ALA A 105 0.37 -1.07 -1.87
N PHE A 106 0.19 0.10 -1.26
CA PHE A 106 0.74 1.35 -1.76
C PHE A 106 1.90 1.82 -0.90
N ASN A 107 3.05 2.07 -1.52
CA ASN A 107 4.10 2.88 -0.92
C ASN A 107 3.85 4.35 -1.29
N TYR A 108 3.01 5.04 -0.50
CA TYR A 108 2.72 6.46 -0.71
C TYR A 108 3.94 7.34 -0.42
N ASP A 109 4.75 6.92 0.56
CA ASP A 109 6.12 7.38 0.72
C ASP A 109 7.06 6.20 0.45
N MET A 110 8.11 6.43 -0.34
CA MET A 110 9.17 5.45 -0.58
C MET A 110 9.69 4.90 0.77
N PRO A 111 9.92 3.58 0.87
CA PRO A 111 10.59 2.99 2.03
C PRO A 111 11.98 3.58 2.26
N GLU A 112 12.51 3.44 3.47
CA GLU A 112 13.83 3.96 3.83
C GLU A 112 14.97 3.17 3.16
N ASP A 113 14.72 1.89 2.86
CA ASP A 113 15.65 0.96 2.25
C ASP A 113 14.92 -0.18 1.53
N SER A 114 15.67 -0.99 0.79
CA SER A 114 15.16 -2.13 0.03
C SER A 114 14.59 -3.24 0.94
N ASP A 115 15.11 -3.41 2.15
CA ASP A 115 14.60 -4.41 3.11
C ASP A 115 13.18 -4.04 3.58
N THR A 116 12.97 -2.78 3.92
CA THR A 116 11.66 -2.23 4.28
C THR A 116 10.70 -2.33 3.10
N TYR A 117 11.18 -2.08 1.88
CA TYR A 117 10.38 -2.28 0.67
C TYR A 117 9.86 -3.71 0.57
N LEU A 118 10.77 -4.69 0.67
CA LEU A 118 10.42 -6.10 0.62
C LEU A 118 9.41 -6.47 1.71
N HIS A 119 9.63 -6.01 2.95
CA HIS A 119 8.70 -6.27 4.04
C HIS A 119 7.30 -5.72 3.79
N ARG A 120 7.18 -4.53 3.19
CA ARG A 120 5.89 -3.92 2.83
C ARG A 120 5.21 -4.65 1.68
N VAL A 121 5.92 -4.92 0.60
CA VAL A 121 5.37 -5.54 -0.62
C VAL A 121 5.07 -7.02 -0.41
N ALA A 122 5.82 -7.73 0.44
CA ALA A 122 5.50 -9.09 0.84
C ALA A 122 4.15 -9.22 1.58
N ARG A 123 3.51 -8.10 1.95
CA ARG A 123 2.14 -8.07 2.48
C ARG A 123 1.07 -7.99 1.41
N ALA A 124 1.43 -7.81 0.13
CA ALA A 124 0.51 -7.93 -0.99
C ALA A 124 0.35 -9.40 -1.42
N GLY A 125 -0.88 -9.80 -1.74
CA GLY A 125 -1.29 -11.14 -2.18
C GLY A 125 -1.64 -12.08 -1.01
N ARG A 126 -2.94 -12.39 -0.82
CA ARG A 126 -3.41 -13.46 0.10
C ARG A 126 -2.97 -14.84 -0.37
N PHE A 127 -3.00 -15.85 0.52
CA PHE A 127 -2.67 -17.23 0.17
C PHE A 127 -3.45 -17.68 -1.08
N GLY A 128 -2.74 -18.13 -2.12
CA GLY A 128 -3.30 -18.55 -3.39
C GLY A 128 -3.59 -17.40 -4.37
N THR A 129 -3.77 -16.16 -3.89
CA THR A 129 -4.13 -15.03 -4.75
C THR A 129 -2.92 -14.22 -5.18
N LYS A 130 -3.00 -13.62 -6.36
CA LYS A 130 -2.07 -12.60 -6.80
C LYS A 130 -2.21 -11.31 -5.96
N GLY A 131 -1.17 -10.49 -5.92
CA GLY A 131 -1.13 -9.21 -5.20
C GLY A 131 -0.70 -8.07 -6.10
N LEU A 132 -1.00 -6.83 -5.72
CA LEU A 132 -0.57 -5.63 -6.43
C LEU A 132 0.21 -4.71 -5.49
N ALA A 133 1.38 -4.26 -5.90
CA ALA A 133 2.12 -3.22 -5.20
C ALA A 133 2.37 -2.02 -6.12
N ILE A 134 2.07 -0.82 -5.62
CA ILE A 134 2.30 0.42 -6.33
C ILE A 134 3.15 1.35 -5.48
N THR A 135 4.25 1.83 -6.04
CA THR A 135 5.19 2.69 -5.33
C THR A 135 5.27 4.07 -5.96
N PHE A 136 5.09 5.11 -5.14
CA PHE A 136 5.23 6.49 -5.58
C PHE A 136 6.68 6.95 -5.50
N VAL A 137 7.17 7.49 -6.62
CA VAL A 137 8.51 8.05 -6.76
C VAL A 137 8.36 9.54 -7.02
N SER A 138 8.86 10.37 -6.11
CA SER A 138 8.68 11.83 -6.17
C SER A 138 9.96 12.63 -6.30
N ASP A 139 11.10 12.03 -6.02
CA ASP A 139 12.42 12.66 -6.12
C ASP A 139 13.52 11.66 -6.52
N GLU A 140 14.73 12.17 -6.74
CA GLU A 140 15.87 11.36 -7.16
C GLU A 140 16.32 10.35 -6.09
N ASN A 141 16.07 10.62 -4.81
CA ASN A 141 16.43 9.69 -3.74
C ASN A 141 15.46 8.51 -3.74
N ASP A 142 14.16 8.77 -3.93
CA ASP A 142 13.16 7.72 -4.14
C ASP A 142 13.58 6.82 -5.32
N ALA A 143 14.00 7.43 -6.44
CA ALA A 143 14.44 6.68 -7.63
C ALA A 143 15.69 5.82 -7.36
N LYS A 144 16.65 6.30 -6.55
CA LYS A 144 17.83 5.52 -6.15
C LYS A 144 17.45 4.29 -5.32
N ILE A 145 16.55 4.46 -4.34
CA ILE A 145 16.07 3.34 -3.51
C ILE A 145 15.33 2.33 -4.36
N LEU A 146 14.51 2.78 -5.32
CA LEU A 146 13.82 1.89 -6.23
C LEU A 146 14.80 1.10 -7.13
N ASN A 147 15.85 1.73 -7.62
CA ASN A 147 16.88 1.02 -8.40
C ASN A 147 17.61 -0.02 -7.54
N ASP A 148 17.95 0.32 -6.28
CA ASP A 148 18.54 -0.63 -5.33
C ASP A 148 17.62 -1.84 -5.08
N VAL A 149 16.30 -1.62 -4.97
CA VAL A 149 15.31 -2.71 -4.89
C VAL A 149 15.35 -3.61 -6.13
N GLN A 150 15.33 -3.02 -7.32
CA GLN A 150 15.32 -3.77 -8.59
C GLN A 150 16.60 -4.61 -8.75
N ASP A 151 17.76 -4.01 -8.47
CA ASP A 151 19.07 -4.65 -8.58
C ASP A 151 19.21 -5.77 -7.53
N ARG A 152 18.86 -5.48 -6.27
CA ARG A 152 19.04 -6.42 -5.16
C ARG A 152 18.13 -7.64 -5.25
N PHE A 153 16.91 -7.49 -5.74
CA PHE A 153 15.93 -8.57 -5.82
C PHE A 153 15.74 -9.14 -7.23
N GLU A 154 16.53 -8.66 -8.20
CA GLU A 154 16.45 -9.06 -9.61
C GLU A 154 15.02 -8.97 -10.18
N VAL A 155 14.33 -7.87 -9.87
CA VAL A 155 12.96 -7.59 -10.31
C VAL A 155 12.92 -6.36 -11.21
N ASN A 156 12.02 -6.35 -12.19
CA ASN A 156 11.74 -5.19 -13.02
C ASN A 156 10.41 -4.56 -12.58
N ILE A 157 10.46 -3.33 -12.07
CA ILE A 157 9.29 -2.58 -11.65
C ILE A 157 8.98 -1.54 -12.73
N SER A 158 7.99 -1.84 -13.57
CA SER A 158 7.60 -0.96 -14.68
C SER A 158 6.73 0.21 -14.21
N GLU A 159 6.63 1.25 -15.04
CA GLU A 159 5.67 2.33 -14.81
C GLU A 159 4.24 1.80 -14.82
N LEU A 160 3.40 2.38 -13.97
CA LEU A 160 1.98 2.05 -13.87
C LEU A 160 1.30 2.34 -15.22
N PRO A 161 0.69 1.33 -15.86
CA PRO A 161 -0.06 1.57 -17.10
C PRO A 161 -1.34 2.35 -16.82
N ASP A 162 -1.88 2.99 -17.86
CA ASP A 162 -3.18 3.71 -17.77
C ASP A 162 -4.34 2.77 -17.43
N GLU A 163 -4.23 1.49 -17.80
CA GLU A 163 -5.18 0.43 -17.48
C GLU A 163 -4.45 -0.79 -16.89
N ILE A 164 -4.95 -1.28 -15.75
CA ILE A 164 -4.50 -2.53 -15.14
C ILE A 164 -5.60 -3.59 -15.29
N ASP A 165 -5.24 -4.76 -15.78
CA ASP A 165 -6.16 -5.90 -15.87
C ASP A 165 -6.45 -6.45 -14.46
N ILE A 166 -7.69 -6.37 -14.00
CA ILE A 166 -8.09 -6.82 -12.65
C ILE A 166 -7.78 -8.31 -12.43
N SER A 167 -7.88 -9.14 -13.48
CA SER A 167 -7.60 -10.58 -13.40
C SER A 167 -6.12 -10.91 -13.18
N SER A 168 -5.24 -9.93 -13.39
CA SER A 168 -3.80 -10.07 -13.20
C SER A 168 -3.38 -9.99 -11.73
N TYR A 169 -4.20 -9.44 -10.82
CA TYR A 169 -3.87 -9.35 -9.39
C TYR A 169 -5.01 -9.68 -8.43
N ILE A 170 -6.20 -10.04 -8.92
CA ILE A 170 -7.33 -10.53 -8.10
C ILE A 170 -7.87 -11.82 -8.71
N GLU A 171 -7.88 -12.91 -7.94
CA GLU A 171 -8.57 -14.12 -8.35
C GLU A 171 -10.08 -13.90 -8.28
N GLN A 172 -10.78 -14.18 -9.38
CA GLN A 172 -12.24 -14.17 -9.40
C GLN A 172 -12.74 -15.26 -8.45
N THR A 173 -13.34 -14.83 -7.34
CA THR A 173 -14.06 -15.75 -6.45
C THR A 173 -15.30 -16.23 -7.21
N ARG A 174 -15.34 -17.52 -7.56
CA ARG A 174 -16.56 -18.17 -8.07
C ARG A 174 -17.64 -18.19 -7.00
#